data_AF-A0A7V9VP32-F1
#
_entry.id   AF-A0A7V9VP32-F1
#
_cell.length_a   1.000
_cell.length_b   1.000
_cell.length_c   1.000
_cell.angle_alpha   90.00
_cell.angle_beta   90.00
_cell.angle_gamma   90.00
#
_symmetry.space_group_name_H-M   'P 1'
#
loop_
_entity.id
_entity.type
_entity.pdbx_description
1 polymer ?
#
loop_
_entity_poly.entity_id
_entity_poly.type
_entity_poly.pdbx_seq_one_letter_code
_entity_poly.pdbx_strand_id
1 'polypeptide(L)'
;MLFDLKGRRRRFIQVIYASLAILMGGGLVLFGIGGEVSGGLFDAFSDNQGDTDSQFQDQLDQAQEQLVADPDDQGALGRKIRASYQLALENADPETGTFGDAAIGYLEDASEAWVTYLELNPDAPDPDATTPGPKTPDAALASLMVQAYSEVGLADPEKATQAASLVAQARATPASYLLLVRTAAQAGDTRTANLAGSKAVQLSDPEQRKTVQEQVDQVIKAGEKAAAQAKKAEGKGGAGPATETAPR
;
A
#
# COMPACT_ATOMS: atom_id res chain seq x y z
N MET A 1 -42.10 33.96 3.42
CA MET A 1 -42.84 32.81 2.88
C MET A 1 -42.50 31.62 3.75
N LEU A 2 -43.50 31.20 4.51
CA LEU A 2 -43.41 30.34 5.68
C LEU A 2 -43.63 28.89 5.21
N PHE A 3 -42.57 28.09 5.15
CA PHE A 3 -42.72 26.65 4.86
C PHE A 3 -42.94 25.88 6.17
N ASP A 4 -44.22 25.71 6.48
CA ASP A 4 -44.75 24.79 7.50
C ASP A 4 -44.36 23.34 7.14
N LEU A 5 -43.43 22.76 7.89
CA LEU A 5 -42.96 21.38 7.77
C LEU A 5 -43.43 20.57 8.98
N LYS A 6 -44.72 20.22 8.98
CA LYS A 6 -45.38 19.37 9.98
C LYS A 6 -44.67 18.02 10.20
N GLY A 7 -44.09 17.87 11.40
CA GLY A 7 -44.09 16.67 12.25
C GLY A 7 -43.28 15.45 11.83
N ARG A 8 -43.58 14.83 10.68
CA ARG A 8 -43.03 13.52 10.30
C ARG A 8 -41.84 13.62 9.35
N ARG A 9 -41.85 14.60 8.44
CA ARG A 9 -40.76 14.83 7.47
C ARG A 9 -39.51 15.44 8.12
N ARG A 10 -39.67 16.12 9.26
CA ARG A 10 -38.55 16.69 10.03
C ARG A 10 -37.61 15.59 10.55
N ARG A 11 -38.15 14.46 11.03
CA ARG A 11 -37.33 13.34 11.52
C ARG A 11 -36.60 12.61 10.40
N PHE A 12 -37.25 12.39 9.26
CA PHE A 12 -36.62 11.74 8.11
C PHE A 12 -35.47 12.57 7.54
N ILE A 13 -35.69 13.88 7.39
CA ILE A 13 -34.65 14.83 6.96
C ILE A 13 -33.51 14.89 7.98
N GLN A 14 -33.82 14.86 9.27
CA GLN A 14 -32.83 14.87 10.35
C GLN A 14 -32.01 13.56 10.41
N VAL A 15 -32.61 12.41 10.07
CA VAL A 15 -31.91 11.12 9.92
C VAL A 15 -31.00 11.15 8.70
N ILE A 16 -31.45 11.72 7.56
CA ILE A 16 -30.61 11.87 6.37
C ILE A 16 -29.42 12.80 6.63
N TYR A 17 -29.63 13.94 7.31
CA TYR A 17 -28.52 14.83 7.66
C TYR A 17 -27.62 14.25 8.74
N ALA A 18 -28.16 13.48 9.70
CA ALA A 18 -27.34 12.76 10.67
C ALA A 18 -26.53 11.64 10.00
N SER A 19 -27.10 10.90 9.04
CA SER A 19 -26.36 9.90 8.28
C SER A 19 -25.35 10.53 7.34
N LEU A 20 -25.66 11.69 6.72
CA LEU A 20 -24.69 12.47 5.96
C LEU A 20 -23.57 13.02 6.85
N ALA A 21 -23.87 13.45 8.08
CA ALA A 21 -22.86 13.90 9.03
C ALA A 21 -21.97 12.76 9.52
N ILE A 22 -22.53 11.55 9.69
CA ILE A 22 -21.76 10.34 10.02
C ILE A 22 -20.98 9.84 8.80
N LEU A 23 -21.46 10.03 7.57
CA LEU A 23 -20.71 9.71 6.35
C LEU A 23 -19.59 10.72 6.08
N MET A 24 -19.84 12.01 6.31
CA MET A 24 -18.82 13.07 6.17
C MET A 24 -17.81 13.05 7.31
N GLY A 25 -18.23 12.71 8.54
CA GLY A 25 -17.33 12.56 9.69
C GLY A 25 -16.67 11.19 9.79
N GLY A 26 -17.38 10.12 9.46
CA GLY A 26 -16.89 8.74 9.53
C GLY A 26 -16.07 8.32 8.31
N GLY A 27 -16.26 8.96 7.16
CA GLY A 27 -15.40 8.76 5.99
C GLY A 27 -13.96 9.24 6.20
N LEU A 28 -13.76 10.25 7.06
CA LEU A 28 -12.46 10.83 7.36
C LEU A 28 -11.73 10.13 8.52
N VAL A 29 -12.47 9.50 9.44
CA VAL A 29 -11.91 8.83 10.63
C VAL A 29 -11.58 7.36 10.35
N LEU A 30 -12.24 6.71 9.38
CA LEU A 30 -11.96 5.32 9.00
C LEU A 30 -11.04 5.18 7.77
N PHE A 31 -10.81 6.26 7.03
CA PHE A 31 -9.92 6.32 5.89
C PHE A 31 -9.00 7.53 6.10
N GLY A 32 -7.96 7.35 6.91
CA GLY A 32 -7.03 8.39 7.37
C GLY A 32 -6.18 8.99 6.25
N ILE A 33 -6.81 9.74 5.35
CA ILE A 33 -6.15 10.54 4.33
C ILE A 33 -6.86 11.90 4.28
N GLY A 34 -6.27 12.88 4.94
CA GLY A 34 -6.49 14.31 4.63
C GLY A 34 -7.27 15.13 5.64
N GLY A 35 -6.62 15.54 6.73
CA GLY A 35 -7.05 16.66 7.57
C GLY A 35 -6.09 16.82 8.74
N GLU A 36 -5.52 18.03 8.91
CA GLU A 36 -4.54 18.37 9.96
C GLU A 36 -4.99 17.91 11.36
N VAL A 37 -4.56 16.73 11.76
CA VAL A 37 -4.47 16.30 13.15
C VAL A 37 -3.18 15.48 13.27
N SER A 38 -2.11 16.13 13.73
CA SER A 38 -1.08 15.41 14.48
C SER A 38 -1.79 14.78 15.69
N GLY A 39 -2.12 13.50 15.60
CA GLY A 39 -2.72 12.74 16.70
C GLY A 39 -3.98 11.97 16.31
N GLY A 40 -3.78 10.75 15.81
CA GLY A 40 -4.87 9.79 15.63
C GLY A 40 -4.42 8.61 14.78
N LEU A 41 -4.27 7.43 15.41
CA LEU A 41 -3.62 6.20 14.94
C LEU A 41 -2.10 6.16 15.08
N PHE A 42 -1.36 7.23 14.78
CA PHE A 42 0.10 7.23 15.02
C PHE A 42 0.44 7.33 16.53
N ASP A 43 -0.28 8.20 17.25
CA ASP A 43 -0.06 8.48 18.68
C ASP A 43 -0.36 7.27 19.60
N ALA A 44 -1.33 6.42 19.24
CA ALA A 44 -1.64 5.21 20.01
C ALA A 44 -0.62 4.08 19.80
N PHE A 45 0.26 4.18 18.79
CA PHE A 45 1.38 3.28 18.57
C PHE A 45 2.72 3.89 19.05
N SER A 46 2.82 5.23 19.09
CA SER A 46 3.99 5.95 19.61
C SER A 46 4.01 6.13 21.14
N ASP A 47 2.89 6.06 21.86
CA ASP A 47 2.87 6.25 23.33
C ASP A 47 3.51 5.10 24.14
N ASN A 48 4.03 4.08 23.44
CA ASN A 48 4.70 2.91 24.02
C ASN A 48 6.21 2.88 23.72
N GLN A 49 6.81 4.03 23.41
CA GLN A 49 8.22 4.20 23.04
C GLN A 49 9.16 4.07 24.25
N GLY A 50 9.28 2.84 24.75
CA GLY A 50 10.31 2.41 25.68
C GLY A 50 10.86 1.06 25.21
N ASP A 51 12.08 1.08 24.67
CA ASP A 51 12.91 -0.09 24.34
C ASP A 51 12.32 -1.06 23.27
N THR A 52 11.70 -0.53 22.21
CA THR A 52 11.13 -1.33 21.10
C THR A 52 12.10 -1.52 19.92
N ASP A 53 12.96 -0.54 19.64
CA ASP A 53 14.02 -0.63 18.62
C ASP A 53 14.91 -1.87 18.82
N SER A 54 15.29 -2.15 20.08
CA SER A 54 16.09 -3.33 20.43
C SER A 54 15.35 -4.63 20.12
N GLN A 55 14.03 -4.68 20.32
CA GLN A 55 13.23 -5.87 20.08
C GLN A 55 13.13 -6.22 18.59
N PHE A 56 12.90 -5.24 17.71
CA PHE A 56 12.82 -5.52 16.27
C PHE A 56 14.19 -5.78 15.67
N GLN A 57 15.24 -5.11 16.15
CA GLN A 57 16.60 -5.41 15.76
C GLN A 57 16.98 -6.85 16.17
N ASP A 58 16.66 -7.28 17.39
CA ASP A 58 16.89 -8.66 17.84
C ASP A 58 16.13 -9.68 16.97
N GLN A 59 14.88 -9.37 16.57
CA GLN A 59 14.10 -10.23 15.68
C GLN A 59 14.70 -10.31 14.28
N LEU A 60 15.23 -9.20 13.77
CA LEU A 60 15.92 -9.15 12.49
C LEU A 60 17.20 -9.99 12.53
N ASP A 61 18.03 -9.80 13.56
CA ASP A 61 19.29 -10.51 13.74
C ASP A 61 19.06 -12.02 13.87
N GLN A 62 18.06 -12.44 14.67
CA GLN A 62 17.69 -13.85 14.80
C GLN A 62 17.21 -14.45 13.47
N ALA A 63 16.38 -13.71 12.73
CA ALA A 63 15.92 -14.16 11.42
C ALA A 63 17.09 -14.31 10.44
N GLN A 64 18.04 -13.38 10.45
CA GLN A 64 19.24 -13.45 9.62
C GLN A 64 20.13 -14.64 9.98
N GLU A 65 20.40 -14.88 11.27
CA GLU A 65 21.18 -16.05 11.72
C GLU A 65 20.54 -17.36 11.24
N GLN A 66 19.21 -17.44 11.30
CA GLN A 66 18.47 -18.60 10.84
C GLN A 66 18.55 -18.78 9.32
N LEU A 67 18.54 -17.68 8.56
CA LEU A 67 18.71 -17.69 7.10
C LEU A 67 20.16 -18.01 6.67
N VAL A 68 21.15 -17.75 7.52
CA VAL A 68 22.53 -18.21 7.27
C VAL A 68 22.61 -19.73 7.39
N ALA A 69 21.89 -20.32 8.35
CA ALA A 69 21.84 -21.76 8.53
C ALA A 69 20.93 -22.47 7.50
N ASP A 70 19.80 -21.86 7.16
CA ASP A 70 18.81 -22.33 6.20
C ASP A 70 18.22 -21.16 5.39
N PRO A 71 18.80 -20.84 4.21
CA PRO A 71 18.36 -19.72 3.38
C PRO A 71 16.91 -19.81 2.90
N ASP A 72 16.34 -21.01 2.91
CA ASP A 72 15.00 -21.29 2.39
C ASP A 72 13.95 -21.39 3.51
N ASP A 73 14.30 -21.06 4.77
CA ASP A 73 13.35 -21.01 5.88
C ASP A 73 12.34 -19.87 5.66
N GLN A 74 11.17 -20.23 5.12
CA GLN A 74 10.05 -19.33 4.87
C GLN A 74 9.58 -18.59 6.13
N GLY A 75 9.68 -19.22 7.31
CA GLY A 75 9.36 -18.60 8.58
C GLY A 75 10.35 -17.51 8.95
N ALA A 76 11.64 -17.77 8.75
CA ALA A 76 12.71 -16.79 8.98
C ALA A 76 12.64 -15.63 7.97
N LEU A 77 12.38 -15.90 6.68
CA LEU A 77 12.13 -14.85 5.68
C LEU A 77 10.93 -13.98 6.08
N GLY A 78 9.82 -14.59 6.48
CA GLY A 78 8.65 -13.87 6.97
C GLY A 78 8.92 -13.00 8.21
N ARG A 79 9.83 -13.44 9.11
CA ARG A 79 10.28 -12.62 10.25
C ARG A 79 11.17 -11.46 9.78
N LYS A 80 12.15 -11.71 8.91
CA LYS A 80 13.03 -10.67 8.34
C LYS A 80 12.21 -9.56 7.68
N ILE A 81 11.22 -9.91 6.85
CA ILE A 81 10.34 -8.93 6.17
C ILE A 81 9.60 -8.05 7.20
N ARG A 82 8.96 -8.65 8.20
CA ARG A 82 8.19 -7.91 9.20
C ARG A 82 9.10 -7.03 10.06
N ALA A 83 10.18 -7.58 10.60
CA ALA A 83 11.10 -6.87 11.48
C ALA A 83 11.74 -5.67 10.76
N SER A 84 12.23 -5.88 9.53
CA SER A 84 12.83 -4.80 8.73
C SER A 84 11.80 -3.71 8.42
N TYR A 85 10.56 -4.06 8.05
CA TYR A 85 9.53 -3.05 7.82
C TYR A 85 9.18 -2.26 9.10
N GLN A 86 9.16 -2.89 10.27
CA GLN A 86 8.95 -2.16 11.54
C GLN A 86 10.10 -1.22 11.86
N LEU A 87 11.35 -1.67 11.72
CA LEU A 87 12.52 -0.81 11.89
C LEU A 87 12.51 0.37 10.91
N ALA A 88 12.06 0.16 9.68
CA ALA A 88 11.86 1.25 8.74
C ALA A 88 10.84 2.29 9.24
N LEU A 89 9.73 1.86 9.84
CA LEU A 89 8.72 2.76 10.42
C LEU A 89 9.26 3.52 11.64
N GLU A 90 10.04 2.88 12.50
CA GLU A 90 10.67 3.53 13.67
C GLU A 90 11.70 4.58 13.24
N ASN A 91 12.36 4.35 12.11
CA ASN A 91 13.33 5.28 11.51
C ASN A 91 12.70 6.26 10.50
N ALA A 92 11.37 6.28 10.38
CA ALA A 92 10.67 7.26 9.58
C ALA A 92 10.58 8.60 10.32
N ASP A 93 10.62 9.71 9.58
CA ASP A 93 10.40 11.02 10.14
C ASP A 93 8.97 11.13 10.71
N PRO A 94 8.77 11.37 12.01
CA PRO A 94 7.45 11.34 12.63
C PRO A 94 6.56 12.53 12.24
N GLU A 95 7.15 13.61 11.70
CA GLU A 95 6.41 14.81 11.30
C GLU A 95 5.89 14.71 9.86
N THR A 96 6.68 14.10 8.98
CA THR A 96 6.42 14.03 7.54
C THR A 96 6.04 12.63 7.06
N GLY A 97 6.30 11.60 7.87
CA GLY A 97 6.11 10.19 7.51
C GLY A 97 7.06 9.72 6.41
N THR A 98 8.14 10.47 6.14
CA THR A 98 9.10 10.14 5.09
C THR A 98 10.17 9.19 5.63
N PHE A 99 10.53 8.19 4.84
CA PHE A 99 11.61 7.28 5.19
C PHE A 99 12.96 7.93 4.88
N GLY A 100 13.78 8.16 5.91
CA GLY A 100 15.17 8.58 5.74
C GLY A 100 16.07 7.44 5.25
N ASP A 101 17.33 7.72 4.94
CA ASP A 101 18.27 6.76 4.36
C ASP A 101 18.36 5.43 5.15
N ALA A 102 18.35 5.49 6.48
CA ALA A 102 18.38 4.30 7.34
C ALA A 102 17.10 3.46 7.19
N ALA A 103 15.93 4.11 7.12
CA ALA A 103 14.67 3.41 6.90
C ALA A 103 14.58 2.80 5.50
N ILE A 104 15.13 3.46 4.48
CA ILE A 104 15.22 2.89 3.13
C ILE A 104 16.04 1.59 3.14
N GLY A 105 17.18 1.54 3.84
CA GLY A 105 17.97 0.31 3.98
C GLY A 105 17.16 -0.86 4.54
N TYR A 106 16.36 -0.62 5.58
CA TYR A 106 15.46 -1.65 6.13
C TYR A 106 14.33 -2.04 5.16
N LEU A 107 13.81 -1.11 4.35
CA LEU A 107 12.84 -1.46 3.31
C LEU A 107 13.47 -2.29 2.19
N GLU A 108 14.71 -2.03 1.82
CA GLU A 108 15.48 -2.85 0.86
C GLU A 108 15.68 -4.28 1.39
N ASP A 109 16.04 -4.43 2.67
CA ASP A 109 16.16 -5.73 3.33
C ASP A 109 14.83 -6.50 3.33
N ALA A 110 13.72 -5.81 3.58
CA ALA A 110 12.37 -6.38 3.46
C ALA A 110 12.07 -6.80 2.01
N SER A 111 12.46 -5.98 1.03
CA SER A 111 12.26 -6.27 -0.40
C SER A 111 13.01 -7.51 -0.84
N GLU A 112 14.27 -7.63 -0.47
CA GLU A 112 15.11 -8.79 -0.80
C GLU A 112 14.50 -10.07 -0.22
N ALA A 113 14.22 -10.09 1.08
CA ALA A 113 13.64 -11.23 1.76
C ALA A 113 12.27 -11.62 1.17
N TRP A 114 11.48 -10.63 0.74
CA TRP A 114 10.21 -10.87 0.07
C TRP A 114 10.35 -11.52 -1.30
N VAL A 115 11.33 -11.08 -2.11
CA VAL A 115 11.60 -11.69 -3.41
C VAL A 115 11.98 -13.15 -3.22
N THR A 116 12.91 -13.45 -2.31
CA THR A 116 13.28 -14.84 -1.98
C THR A 116 12.08 -15.62 -1.47
N TYR A 117 11.29 -15.04 -0.57
CA TYR A 117 10.09 -15.68 -0.04
C TYR A 117 9.10 -16.07 -1.15
N LEU A 118 8.92 -15.23 -2.18
CA LEU A 118 8.06 -15.55 -3.32
C LEU A 118 8.66 -16.62 -4.23
N GLU A 119 9.98 -16.62 -4.45
CA GLU A 119 10.67 -17.62 -5.28
C GLU A 119 10.55 -19.04 -4.72
N LEU A 120 10.47 -19.16 -3.39
CA LEU A 120 10.25 -20.43 -2.70
C LEU A 120 8.84 -21.00 -2.88
N ASN A 121 7.95 -20.30 -3.60
CA ASN A 121 6.57 -20.71 -3.83
C ASN A 121 5.90 -21.18 -2.53
N PRO A 122 5.64 -20.28 -1.57
CA PRO A 122 5.04 -20.62 -0.26
C PRO A 122 3.62 -21.22 -0.38
N ASP A 123 3.08 -21.16 -1.60
CA ASP A 123 1.79 -21.69 -2.05
C ASP A 123 1.84 -23.13 -2.54
N ALA A 124 3.05 -23.71 -2.66
CA ALA A 124 3.22 -25.11 -3.02
C ALA A 124 2.43 -25.97 -2.02
N PRO A 125 1.53 -26.85 -2.51
CA PRO A 125 0.80 -27.74 -1.62
C PRO A 125 1.81 -28.57 -0.84
N ASP A 126 1.72 -28.50 0.50
CA ASP A 126 2.45 -29.41 1.37
C ASP A 126 2.05 -30.84 0.98
N PRO A 127 3.00 -31.70 0.56
CA PRO A 127 2.70 -33.05 0.11
C PRO A 127 2.06 -33.92 1.21
N ASP A 128 2.09 -33.48 2.48
CA ASP A 128 1.49 -34.15 3.64
C ASP A 128 0.24 -33.41 4.20
N ALA A 129 -0.18 -32.30 3.58
CA ALA A 129 -1.37 -31.58 4.05
C ALA A 129 -2.66 -32.33 3.69
N THR A 130 -3.39 -32.73 4.74
CA THR A 130 -4.71 -33.39 4.67
C THR A 130 -5.84 -32.54 4.07
N THR A 131 -5.57 -31.27 3.73
CA THR A 131 -6.53 -30.38 3.03
C THR A 131 -5.86 -29.73 1.82
N PRO A 132 -6.20 -30.12 0.58
CA PRO A 132 -5.64 -29.52 -0.62
C PRO A 132 -6.37 -28.20 -0.92
N GLY A 133 -5.72 -27.08 -0.67
CA GLY A 133 -6.11 -25.77 -1.17
C GLY A 133 -4.84 -24.97 -1.48
N PRO A 134 -4.83 -24.14 -2.53
CA PRO A 134 -3.72 -23.22 -2.75
C PRO A 134 -3.65 -22.30 -1.53
N LYS A 135 -2.55 -22.35 -0.78
CA LYS A 135 -2.17 -21.21 0.05
C LYS A 135 -1.85 -20.09 -0.94
N THR A 136 -2.27 -18.87 -0.64
CA THR A 136 -1.73 -17.66 -1.29
C THR A 136 -0.61 -17.14 -0.41
N PRO A 137 0.39 -16.39 -0.95
CA PRO A 137 1.49 -15.91 -0.13
C PRO A 137 0.88 -15.04 0.97
N ASP A 138 1.47 -15.05 2.18
CA ASP A 138 0.86 -14.42 3.34
C ASP A 138 0.37 -13.01 2.98
N ALA A 139 -0.95 -12.85 2.91
CA ALA A 139 -1.57 -11.61 2.46
C ALA A 139 -1.23 -10.44 3.38
N ALA A 140 -0.86 -10.72 4.63
CA ALA A 140 -0.33 -9.71 5.54
C ALA A 140 1.05 -9.23 5.07
N LEU A 141 1.97 -10.13 4.72
CA LEU A 141 3.28 -9.75 4.16
C LEU A 141 3.11 -9.00 2.84
N ALA A 142 2.26 -9.48 1.93
CA ALA A 142 1.98 -8.77 0.68
C ALA A 142 1.43 -7.36 0.93
N SER A 143 0.56 -7.18 1.94
CA SER A 143 0.03 -5.86 2.29
C SER A 143 1.12 -4.91 2.82
N LEU A 144 2.06 -5.42 3.63
CA LEU A 144 3.23 -4.65 4.08
C LEU A 144 4.08 -4.22 2.88
N MET A 145 4.32 -5.14 1.95
CA MET A 145 5.16 -4.85 0.78
C MET A 145 4.53 -3.85 -0.18
N VAL A 146 3.20 -3.82 -0.35
CA VAL A 146 2.55 -2.73 -1.09
C VAL A 146 2.93 -1.36 -0.52
N GLN A 147 3.02 -1.25 0.81
CA GLN A 147 3.37 -0.03 1.49
C GLN A 147 4.87 0.28 1.39
N ALA A 148 5.72 -0.73 1.56
CA ALA A 148 7.17 -0.62 1.37
C ALA A 148 7.54 -0.11 -0.03
N TYR A 149 6.81 -0.58 -1.05
CA TYR A 149 7.02 -0.18 -2.45
C TYR A 149 6.30 1.12 -2.86
N SER A 150 5.60 1.78 -1.93
CA SER A 150 4.91 3.05 -2.22
C SER A 150 5.90 4.19 -2.53
N GLU A 151 5.37 5.31 -3.05
CA GLU A 151 6.16 6.50 -3.42
C GLU A 151 7.00 7.07 -2.28
N VAL A 152 6.56 6.90 -1.03
CA VAL A 152 7.30 7.40 0.15
C VAL A 152 8.39 6.43 0.63
N GLY A 153 8.28 5.15 0.25
CA GLY A 153 9.26 4.10 0.55
C GLY A 153 10.22 3.89 -0.60
N LEU A 154 10.24 2.67 -1.16
CA LEU A 154 11.15 2.31 -2.25
C LEU A 154 10.77 2.89 -3.62
N ALA A 155 9.61 3.55 -3.74
CA ALA A 155 9.11 4.14 -4.97
C ALA A 155 9.15 3.17 -6.18
N ASP A 156 8.78 1.91 -5.95
CA ASP A 156 8.77 0.84 -6.95
C ASP A 156 7.33 0.42 -7.28
N PRO A 157 6.64 1.15 -8.18
CA PRO A 157 5.23 0.91 -8.45
C PRO A 157 4.99 -0.44 -9.14
N GLU A 158 5.98 -1.01 -9.83
CA GLU A 158 5.86 -2.33 -10.45
C GLU A 158 5.81 -3.43 -9.38
N LYS A 159 6.74 -3.41 -8.41
CA LYS A 159 6.69 -4.36 -7.29
C LYS A 159 5.49 -4.11 -6.38
N ALA A 160 5.06 -2.85 -6.19
CA ALA A 160 3.82 -2.54 -5.48
C ALA A 160 2.60 -3.18 -6.16
N THR A 161 2.54 -3.15 -7.50
CA THR A 161 1.48 -3.77 -8.30
C THR A 161 1.47 -5.29 -8.12
N GLN A 162 2.65 -5.92 -8.14
CA GLN A 162 2.78 -7.36 -7.90
C GLN A 162 2.27 -7.75 -6.50
N ALA A 163 2.71 -7.04 -5.46
CA ALA A 163 2.26 -7.27 -4.08
C ALA A 163 0.74 -7.03 -3.92
N ALA A 164 0.20 -5.95 -4.51
CA ALA A 164 -1.23 -5.64 -4.48
C ALA A 164 -2.07 -6.70 -5.20
N SER A 165 -1.51 -7.32 -6.25
CA SER A 165 -2.18 -8.40 -6.95
C SER A 165 -2.35 -9.64 -6.06
N LEU A 166 -1.37 -9.95 -5.21
CA LEU A 166 -1.44 -11.04 -4.25
C LEU A 166 -2.47 -10.74 -3.16
N VAL A 167 -2.53 -9.49 -2.67
CA VAL A 167 -3.57 -9.04 -1.74
C VAL A 167 -4.97 -9.18 -2.36
N ALA A 168 -5.15 -8.78 -3.61
CA ALA A 168 -6.44 -8.87 -4.31
C ALA A 168 -6.87 -10.32 -4.59
N GLN A 169 -5.92 -11.22 -4.86
CA GLN A 169 -6.15 -12.65 -5.03
C GLN A 169 -6.55 -13.31 -3.70
N ALA A 170 -5.84 -13.00 -2.61
CA ALA A 170 -6.14 -13.55 -1.28
C ALA A 170 -7.44 -12.99 -0.69
N ARG A 171 -7.74 -11.71 -0.93
CA ARG A 171 -8.91 -10.99 -0.41
C ARG A 171 -9.70 -10.43 -1.57
N ALA A 172 -10.53 -11.23 -2.23
CA ALA A 172 -11.30 -10.80 -3.40
C ALA A 172 -12.47 -9.83 -3.06
N THR A 173 -12.14 -8.58 -2.73
CA THR A 173 -13.08 -7.52 -2.34
C THR A 173 -12.94 -6.30 -3.25
N PRO A 174 -13.95 -5.43 -3.38
CA PRO A 174 -13.80 -4.20 -4.19
C PRO A 174 -12.59 -3.35 -3.77
N ALA A 175 -12.33 -3.25 -2.46
CA ALA A 175 -11.24 -2.43 -1.92
C ALA A 175 -9.85 -2.94 -2.32
N SER A 176 -9.62 -4.26 -2.29
CA SER A 176 -8.31 -4.83 -2.67
C SER A 176 -8.05 -4.69 -4.17
N TYR A 177 -9.08 -4.82 -5.01
CA TYR A 177 -8.94 -4.54 -6.43
C TYR A 177 -8.74 -3.05 -6.71
N LEU A 178 -9.35 -2.14 -5.95
CA LEU A 178 -9.08 -0.69 -6.08
C LEU A 178 -7.64 -0.33 -5.69
N LEU A 179 -7.04 -1.02 -4.71
CA LEU A 179 -5.62 -0.88 -4.41
C LEU A 179 -4.74 -1.32 -5.59
N LEU A 180 -5.09 -2.44 -6.23
CA LEU A 180 -4.40 -2.91 -7.44
C LEU A 180 -4.56 -1.93 -8.61
N VAL A 181 -5.73 -1.29 -8.78
CA VAL A 181 -5.93 -0.23 -9.78
C VAL A 181 -4.96 0.92 -9.56
N ARG A 182 -4.81 1.37 -8.30
CA ARG A 182 -3.94 2.52 -7.96
C ARG A 182 -2.48 2.21 -8.25
N THR A 183 -1.98 1.10 -7.73
CA THR A 183 -0.58 0.69 -7.92
C THR A 183 -0.27 0.44 -9.39
N ALA A 184 -1.14 -0.26 -10.11
CA ALA A 184 -0.97 -0.50 -11.55
C ALA A 184 -1.01 0.80 -12.37
N ALA A 185 -1.89 1.75 -12.01
CA ALA A 185 -1.95 3.05 -12.67
C ALA A 185 -0.67 3.88 -12.43
N GLN A 186 -0.10 3.83 -11.21
CA GLN A 186 1.18 4.46 -10.89
C GLN A 186 2.34 3.81 -11.68
N ALA A 187 2.30 2.49 -11.87
CA ALA A 187 3.27 1.76 -12.69
C ALA A 187 3.09 2.01 -14.21
N GLY A 188 2.01 2.68 -14.61
CA GLY A 188 1.64 2.83 -16.02
C GLY A 188 1.10 1.53 -16.66
N ASP A 189 0.84 0.49 -15.89
CA ASP A 189 0.19 -0.75 -16.33
C ASP A 189 -1.33 -0.56 -16.41
N THR A 190 -1.74 0.13 -17.46
CA THR A 190 -3.15 0.41 -17.73
C THR A 190 -3.96 -0.86 -17.97
N ARG A 191 -3.34 -1.94 -18.47
CA ARG A 191 -4.04 -3.20 -18.72
C ARG A 191 -4.47 -3.83 -17.40
N THR A 192 -3.54 -3.98 -16.46
CA THR A 192 -3.83 -4.53 -15.13
C THR A 192 -4.79 -3.63 -14.37
N ALA A 193 -4.62 -2.30 -14.44
CA ALA A 193 -5.53 -1.36 -13.80
C ALA A 193 -6.98 -1.49 -14.33
N ASN A 194 -7.18 -1.63 -15.65
CA ASN A 194 -8.52 -1.80 -16.23
C ASN A 194 -9.17 -3.13 -15.84
N LEU A 195 -8.39 -4.22 -15.81
CA LEU A 195 -8.89 -5.56 -15.40
C LEU A 195 -9.28 -5.56 -13.92
N ALA A 196 -8.42 -5.02 -13.05
CA ALA A 196 -8.68 -4.89 -11.63
C ALA A 196 -9.91 -3.99 -11.37
N GLY A 197 -10.00 -2.87 -12.08
CA GLY A 197 -11.12 -1.93 -11.96
C GLY A 197 -12.46 -2.57 -12.36
N SER A 198 -12.47 -3.32 -13.46
CA SER A 198 -13.64 -4.08 -13.88
C SER A 198 -14.07 -5.11 -12.83
N LYS A 199 -13.10 -5.75 -12.16
CA LYS A 199 -13.36 -6.70 -11.07
C LYS A 199 -13.89 -6.00 -9.82
N ALA A 200 -13.35 -4.84 -9.46
CA ALA A 200 -13.85 -4.03 -8.35
C ALA A 200 -15.32 -3.67 -8.57
N VAL A 201 -15.68 -3.14 -9.74
CA VAL A 201 -17.06 -2.77 -10.10
C VAL A 201 -18.01 -3.99 -10.05
N GLN A 202 -17.56 -5.15 -10.52
CA GLN A 202 -18.37 -6.38 -10.46
C GLN A 202 -18.64 -6.84 -9.04
N LEU A 203 -17.66 -6.71 -8.15
CA LEU A 203 -17.76 -7.12 -6.75
C LEU A 203 -18.49 -6.09 -5.87
N SER A 204 -18.67 -4.86 -6.36
CA SER A 204 -19.40 -3.82 -5.65
C SER A 204 -20.92 -4.04 -5.66
N ASP A 205 -21.56 -3.53 -4.59
CA ASP A 205 -23.01 -3.43 -4.50
C ASP A 205 -23.58 -2.67 -5.70
N PRO A 206 -24.74 -3.08 -6.26
CA PRO A 206 -25.33 -2.49 -7.46
C PRO A 206 -25.43 -0.95 -7.41
N GLU A 207 -25.75 -0.40 -6.24
CA GLU A 207 -25.91 1.03 -6.00
C GLU A 207 -24.58 1.79 -6.05
N GLN A 208 -23.46 1.11 -5.80
CA GLN A 208 -22.12 1.69 -5.74
C GLN A 208 -21.33 1.51 -7.03
N ARG A 209 -21.76 0.63 -7.94
CA ARG A 209 -21.00 0.29 -9.17
C ARG A 209 -20.62 1.50 -10.00
N LYS A 210 -21.54 2.45 -10.16
CA LYS A 210 -21.28 3.67 -10.93
C LYS A 210 -20.21 4.54 -10.25
N THR A 211 -20.31 4.73 -8.94
CA THR A 211 -19.33 5.48 -8.15
C THR A 211 -17.95 4.81 -8.21
N VAL A 212 -17.89 3.49 -8.07
CA VAL A 212 -16.63 2.73 -8.14
C VAL A 212 -16.04 2.78 -9.54
N GLN A 213 -16.86 2.72 -10.59
CA GLN A 213 -16.41 2.89 -11.97
C GLN A 213 -15.81 4.28 -12.20
N GLU A 214 -16.48 5.34 -11.74
CA GLU A 214 -15.98 6.71 -11.82
C GLU A 214 -14.65 6.87 -11.06
N GLN A 215 -14.51 6.23 -9.90
CA GLN A 215 -13.26 6.21 -9.12
C GLN A 215 -12.13 5.51 -9.89
N VAL A 216 -12.38 4.34 -10.47
CA VAL A 216 -11.40 3.62 -11.31
C VAL A 216 -10.93 4.49 -12.46
N ASP A 217 -11.86 5.09 -13.20
CA ASP A 217 -11.55 5.95 -14.35
C ASP A 217 -10.69 7.16 -13.95
N GLN A 218 -10.98 7.76 -12.79
CA GLN A 218 -10.21 8.88 -12.27
C GLN A 218 -8.79 8.48 -11.91
N VAL A 219 -8.61 7.33 -11.23
CA VAL A 219 -7.30 6.83 -10.82
C VAL A 219 -6.44 6.47 -12.04
N ILE A 220 -7.01 5.79 -13.03
CA ILE A 220 -6.28 5.44 -14.27
C ILE A 220 -5.84 6.70 -15.01
N LYS A 221 -6.75 7.67 -15.21
CA LYS A 221 -6.42 8.95 -15.86
C LYS A 221 -5.36 9.75 -15.09
N ALA A 222 -5.35 9.68 -13.76
CA ALA A 222 -4.34 10.33 -12.95
C ALA A 222 -2.97 9.67 -13.14
N GLY A 223 -2.90 8.33 -13.09
CA GLY A 223 -1.69 7.56 -13.34
C GLY A 223 -1.10 7.79 -14.73
N GLU A 224 -1.95 7.79 -15.76
CA GLU A 224 -1.53 8.10 -17.15
C GLU A 224 -0.91 9.50 -17.26
N LYS A 225 -1.50 10.49 -16.59
CA LYS A 225 -0.96 11.86 -16.57
C LYS A 225 0.39 11.92 -15.84
N ALA A 226 0.51 11.26 -14.69
CA ALA A 226 1.76 11.20 -13.93
C ALA A 226 2.87 10.52 -14.74
N ALA A 227 2.60 9.36 -15.34
CA ALA A 227 3.54 8.65 -16.20
C ALA A 227 3.95 9.48 -17.43
N ALA A 228 3.01 10.21 -18.04
CA ALA A 228 3.31 11.11 -19.16
C ALA A 228 4.16 12.32 -18.75
N GLN A 229 4.03 12.80 -17.51
CA GLN A 229 4.85 13.89 -16.97
C GLN A 229 6.26 13.42 -16.63
N ALA A 230 6.41 12.24 -16.01
CA ALA A 230 7.71 11.62 -15.72
C ALA A 230 8.55 11.44 -16.99
N LYS A 231 7.98 10.87 -18.05
CA LYS A 231 8.65 10.70 -19.36
C LYS A 231 9.09 12.02 -20.00
N LYS A 232 8.36 13.12 -19.78
CA LYS A 232 8.74 14.45 -20.29
C LYS A 232 9.86 15.09 -19.48
N ALA A 233 10.00 14.76 -18.20
CA ALA A 233 11.09 15.23 -17.35
C ALA A 233 12.41 14.54 -17.72
N GLU A 234 12.38 13.22 -17.95
CA GLU A 234 13.55 12.44 -18.40
C GLU A 234 14.06 12.89 -19.78
N GLY A 235 13.14 13.21 -20.71
CA GLY A 235 13.50 13.70 -22.04
C GLY A 235 14.13 15.10 -22.08
N LYS A 236 14.12 15.86 -20.98
CA LYS A 236 14.72 17.21 -20.90
C LYS A 236 16.09 17.24 -20.22
N GLY A 237 16.53 16.16 -19.57
CA GLY A 237 17.84 16.06 -18.92
C GLY A 237 19.01 15.71 -19.86
N GLY A 238 18.74 15.35 -21.11
CA GLY A 238 19.74 14.85 -22.06
C GLY A 238 20.47 15.88 -22.93
N ALA A 239 20.31 17.19 -22.69
CA ALA A 239 20.91 18.22 -23.54
C ALA A 239 21.63 19.32 -22.74
N GLY A 240 22.92 19.12 -22.50
CA GLY A 240 23.92 20.20 -22.39
C GLY A 240 25.01 20.00 -21.32
N PRO A 241 26.22 20.56 -21.49
CA PRO A 241 26.99 20.80 -22.71
C PRO A 241 28.36 20.07 -22.67
N ALA A 242 28.93 19.80 -23.84
CA ALA A 242 30.32 19.39 -23.97
C ALA A 242 31.24 20.48 -23.38
N THR A 243 31.99 20.15 -22.32
CA THR A 243 33.07 20.98 -21.81
C THR A 243 34.24 20.92 -22.77
N GLU A 244 34.23 21.87 -23.70
CA GLU A 244 35.36 22.25 -24.54
C GLU A 244 36.54 22.67 -23.63
N THR A 245 37.51 21.77 -23.51
CA THR A 245 38.78 22.03 -22.82
C THR A 245 39.70 22.78 -23.77
N ALA A 246 39.81 24.09 -23.58
CA ALA A 246 40.82 24.92 -24.25
C ALA A 246 42.14 24.89 -23.45
N PRO A 247 43.32 24.75 -24.11
CA PRO A 247 44.60 24.64 -23.42
C PRO A 247 45.24 26.02 -23.18
N ARG A 248 45.85 26.21 -22.01
CA ARG A 248 47.01 27.07 -21.80
C ARG A 248 47.89 26.53 -20.68
#